data_AF-A0A2N1F4K7-F1
#
_entry.id   AF-A0A2N1F4K7-F1
#
_cell.length_a   1.000
_cell.length_b   1.000
_cell.length_c   1.000
_cell.angle_alpha   90.00
_cell.angle_beta   90.00
_cell.angle_gamma   90.00
#
_symmetry.space_group_name_H-M   'P 1'
#
loop_
_entity.id
_entity.type
_entity.pdbx_description
1 polymer ?
#
loop_
_entity_poly.entity_id
_entity_poly.type
_entity_poly.pdbx_seq_one_letter_code
_entity_poly.pdbx_strand_id
1 'polypeptide(L)'
;MTNHSLFNFQGIETDLEAAITSSIFDFKDSMGDAKLWAETDLKQRVEQSMRGYSQSFITKDKNGCCGNIDPPGSGFKVTFGLQIQLAYKVRFKANLNIGYGQRYGNFAANTSFHVSAYNSGLGVDVDKSNMVVDVTAAANVIVGGGHGTPLQSYSLNYNSPIPMLNNFENSFRYGQLFTWNSALHDNQFSLDKLQREGMIGFRLGNVNVSSNNDTKRAYFGDKGDRGWTGGISIVTPLIEVGFQDFSGDYQQKAIEERKKEEIDNEIKTIKRNPNLEKEIKKEKIKKLEEDLKKLTYDKYHNQTTYQKNLNKASTYIRFNQQNGYNATIDVIGAAWLQNAIHRTIKDFRFEYEHNNIEGWGGIKF
;
A
#
# COMPACT_ATOMS: atom_id res chain seq x y z
N MET A 1 -17.24 -23.47 23.18
CA MET A 1 -16.02 -23.05 22.45
C MET A 1 -16.47 -22.43 21.15
N THR A 2 -16.60 -21.10 21.10
CA THR A 2 -16.88 -20.38 19.85
C THR A 2 -15.59 -20.32 19.06
N ASN A 3 -15.61 -20.95 17.90
CA ASN A 3 -14.48 -21.04 16.99
C ASN A 3 -14.35 -19.69 16.26
N HIS A 4 -13.81 -18.67 16.95
CA HIS A 4 -13.42 -17.43 16.28
C HIS A 4 -12.14 -17.73 15.50
N SER A 5 -12.33 -18.09 14.23
CA SER A 5 -11.23 -18.14 13.25
C SER A 5 -10.47 -16.82 13.33
N LEU A 6 -9.16 -16.88 13.58
CA LEU A 6 -8.22 -15.77 13.50
C LEU A 6 -8.29 -14.99 12.17
N PHE A 7 -9.00 -15.53 11.16
CA PHE A 7 -9.02 -15.08 9.78
C PHE A 7 -10.45 -15.02 9.20
N ASN A 8 -11.48 -14.63 9.96
CA ASN A 8 -12.80 -14.35 9.36
C ASN A 8 -12.82 -12.97 8.69
N PHE A 9 -12.12 -12.84 7.55
CA PHE A 9 -12.07 -11.61 6.77
C PHE A 9 -13.41 -11.24 6.11
N GLN A 10 -14.25 -12.24 5.77
CA GLN A 10 -15.61 -12.02 5.24
C GLN A 10 -16.54 -11.35 6.25
N GLY A 11 -16.36 -11.63 7.54
CA GLY A 11 -17.10 -10.97 8.61
C GLY A 11 -16.80 -9.48 8.72
N ILE A 12 -15.56 -9.05 8.46
CA ILE A 12 -15.16 -7.63 8.56
C ILE A 12 -15.92 -6.77 7.56
N GLU A 13 -16.06 -7.24 6.32
CA GLU A 13 -16.84 -6.54 5.30
C GLU A 13 -18.30 -6.42 5.72
N THR A 14 -18.91 -7.51 6.15
CA THR A 14 -20.31 -7.54 6.59
C THR A 14 -20.55 -6.66 7.83
N ASP A 15 -19.66 -6.71 8.82
CA ASP A 15 -19.78 -5.96 10.08
C ASP A 15 -19.55 -4.46 9.87
N LEU A 16 -18.66 -4.08 8.94
CA LEU A 16 -18.46 -2.69 8.54
C LEU A 16 -19.63 -2.18 7.70
N GLU A 17 -20.13 -2.96 6.75
CA GLU A 17 -21.31 -2.61 5.96
C GLU A 17 -22.54 -2.43 6.86
N ALA A 18 -22.73 -3.30 7.85
CA ALA A 18 -23.80 -3.18 8.83
C ALA A 18 -23.65 -1.92 9.69
N ALA A 19 -22.44 -1.62 10.18
CA ALA A 19 -22.17 -0.40 10.95
C ALA A 19 -22.41 0.87 10.14
N ILE A 20 -21.95 0.91 8.89
CA ILE A 20 -22.15 2.03 7.97
C ILE A 20 -23.64 2.18 7.62
N THR A 21 -24.32 1.08 7.29
CA THR A 21 -25.75 1.09 6.93
C THR A 21 -26.61 1.55 8.10
N SER A 22 -26.33 1.05 9.31
CA SER A 22 -26.99 1.50 10.53
C SER A 22 -26.76 2.98 10.78
N SER A 23 -25.55 3.47 10.53
CA SER A 23 -25.26 4.89 10.72
C SER A 23 -25.97 5.78 9.68
N ILE A 24 -26.01 5.34 8.42
CA ILE A 24 -26.76 6.04 7.36
C ILE A 24 -28.26 6.08 7.67
N PHE A 25 -28.80 5.05 8.32
CA PHE A 25 -30.18 5.04 8.79
C PHE A 25 -30.41 6.16 9.82
N ASP A 26 -29.53 6.30 10.81
CA ASP A 26 -29.62 7.34 11.83
C ASP A 26 -29.45 8.77 11.25
N PHE A 27 -28.69 8.92 10.16
CA PHE A 27 -28.63 10.19 9.41
C PHE A 27 -29.97 10.57 8.77
N LYS A 28 -30.76 9.60 8.30
CA LYS A 28 -32.08 9.88 7.71
C LYS A 28 -33.08 10.35 8.77
N ASP A 29 -32.94 9.88 10.00
CA ASP A 29 -33.84 10.19 11.11
C ASP A 29 -33.42 11.46 11.89
N SER A 30 -32.17 11.92 11.73
CA SER A 30 -31.65 13.15 12.36
C SER A 30 -31.53 14.29 11.34
N MET A 31 -32.34 15.35 11.49
CA MET A 31 -32.17 16.55 10.67
C MET A 31 -30.83 17.24 10.99
N GLY A 32 -29.87 17.15 10.08
CA GLY A 32 -29.29 18.38 9.52
C GLY A 32 -27.79 18.66 9.63
N ASP A 33 -26.93 17.79 10.18
CA ASP A 33 -25.48 18.04 10.12
C ASP A 33 -24.68 16.78 9.79
N ALA A 34 -24.30 16.66 8.52
CA ALA A 34 -23.51 15.54 8.02
C ALA A 34 -22.11 15.46 8.65
N LYS A 35 -21.55 16.60 9.10
CA LYS A 35 -20.29 16.61 9.83
C LYS A 35 -20.48 16.06 11.23
N LEU A 36 -21.49 16.53 11.96
CA LEU A 36 -21.80 16.02 13.31
C LEU A 36 -22.12 14.52 13.28
N TRP A 37 -22.92 14.09 12.31
CA TRP A 37 -23.24 12.67 12.09
C TRP A 37 -21.97 11.84 11.83
N ALA A 38 -21.08 12.31 10.95
CA ALA A 38 -19.84 11.62 10.63
C ALA A 38 -18.89 11.53 11.84
N GLU A 39 -18.78 12.61 12.62
CA GLU A 39 -17.89 12.71 13.79
C GLU A 39 -18.41 11.98 15.03
N THR A 40 -19.73 11.74 15.11
CA THR A 40 -20.36 11.07 16.26
C THR A 40 -20.77 9.65 15.91
N ASP A 41 -21.91 9.49 15.24
CA ASP A 41 -22.56 8.21 15.04
C ASP A 41 -21.76 7.27 14.13
N LEU A 42 -21.35 7.74 12.95
CA LEU A 42 -20.60 6.93 12.00
C LEU A 42 -19.23 6.53 12.57
N LYS A 43 -18.50 7.51 13.11
CA LYS A 43 -17.20 7.26 13.76
C LYS A 43 -17.34 6.24 14.89
N GLN A 44 -18.30 6.44 15.79
CA GLN A 44 -18.47 5.57 16.94
C GLN A 44 -18.82 4.14 16.54
N ARG A 45 -19.74 3.94 15.58
CA ARG A 45 -20.17 2.61 15.13
C ARG A 45 -19.06 1.87 14.40
N VAL A 46 -18.33 2.55 13.52
CA VAL A 46 -17.17 1.94 12.82
C VAL A 46 -16.04 1.64 13.80
N GLU A 47 -15.72 2.56 14.73
CA GLU A 47 -14.76 2.31 15.79
C GLU A 47 -15.16 1.12 16.68
N GLN A 48 -16.43 0.99 17.03
CA GLN A 48 -16.94 -0.12 17.85
C GLN A 48 -16.82 -1.46 17.12
N SER A 49 -17.23 -1.51 15.85
CA SER A 49 -17.11 -2.72 15.00
C SER A 49 -15.64 -3.18 14.90
N MET A 50 -14.74 -2.23 14.59
CA MET A 50 -13.31 -2.50 14.47
C MET A 50 -12.64 -2.81 15.81
N ARG A 51 -13.09 -2.20 16.91
CA ARG A 51 -12.65 -2.57 18.26
C ARG A 51 -13.07 -4.00 18.61
N GLY A 52 -14.30 -4.41 18.28
CA GLY A 52 -14.77 -5.78 18.46
C GLY A 52 -13.87 -6.79 17.74
N TYR A 53 -13.46 -6.47 16.51
CA TYR A 53 -12.47 -7.27 15.80
C TYR A 53 -11.09 -7.25 16.50
N SER A 54 -10.57 -6.08 16.87
CA SER A 54 -9.26 -5.96 17.53
C SER A 54 -9.17 -6.70 18.88
N GLN A 55 -10.28 -6.77 19.64
CA GLN A 55 -10.33 -7.48 20.93
C GLN A 55 -10.05 -8.98 20.79
N SER A 56 -10.29 -9.56 19.60
CA SER A 56 -9.94 -10.96 19.33
C SER A 56 -8.44 -11.20 19.16
N PHE A 57 -7.65 -10.15 18.90
CA PHE A 57 -6.19 -10.19 18.75
C PHE A 57 -5.43 -9.78 20.02
N ILE A 58 -6.13 -9.20 21.01
CA ILE A 58 -5.52 -8.67 22.23
C ILE A 58 -5.49 -9.79 23.29
N THR A 59 -4.30 -10.27 23.63
CA THR A 59 -4.10 -11.08 24.83
C THR A 59 -4.35 -10.21 26.07
N LYS A 60 -5.00 -10.81 27.07
CA LYS A 60 -5.65 -10.20 28.23
C LYS A 60 -4.72 -9.48 29.24
N ASP A 61 -3.54 -9.03 28.83
CA ASP A 61 -2.65 -8.30 29.74
C ASP A 61 -3.04 -6.84 29.84
N LYS A 62 -3.67 -6.57 30.98
CA LYS A 62 -3.98 -5.26 31.56
C LYS A 62 -2.68 -4.46 31.67
N ASN A 63 -2.37 -3.64 30.67
CA ASN A 63 -1.84 -2.27 30.79
C ASN A 63 -1.40 -1.75 29.41
N GLY A 64 -2.24 -0.93 28.78
CA GLY A 64 -1.75 0.12 27.86
C GLY A 64 -1.71 -0.15 26.35
N CYS A 65 -2.58 -1.00 25.78
CA CYS A 65 -2.51 -1.29 24.33
C CYS A 65 -3.01 -0.17 23.38
N CYS A 66 -3.51 0.95 23.92
CA CYS A 66 -4.14 2.04 23.16
C CYS A 66 -3.52 3.43 23.46
N GLY A 67 -2.22 3.50 23.70
CA GLY A 67 -1.50 4.75 23.92
C GLY A 67 -0.88 5.31 22.63
N ASN A 68 -0.80 6.64 22.52
CA ASN A 68 -0.04 7.34 21.47
C ASN A 68 1.49 7.20 21.62
N ILE A 69 1.96 6.49 22.65
CA ILE A 69 3.38 6.39 23.02
C ILE A 69 3.85 4.98 22.68
N ASP A 70 4.97 4.87 21.96
CA ASP A 70 5.58 3.58 21.65
C ASP A 70 6.02 2.88 22.96
N PRO A 71 5.78 1.57 23.10
CA PRO A 71 6.14 0.85 24.31
C PRO A 71 7.66 0.89 24.52
N PRO A 72 8.14 1.15 25.75
CA PRO A 72 9.57 1.24 26.03
C PRO A 72 10.23 -0.13 25.81
N GLY A 73 11.25 -0.16 24.95
CA GLY A 73 12.00 -1.38 24.64
C GLY A 73 11.25 -2.31 23.68
N SER A 74 10.22 -2.99 24.16
CA SER A 74 9.40 -3.91 23.36
C SER A 74 7.93 -3.85 23.70
N GLY A 75 7.05 -4.00 22.71
CA GLY A 75 5.63 -4.16 22.98
C GLY A 75 4.74 -4.01 21.76
N PHE A 76 3.44 -4.15 22.01
CA PHE A 76 2.40 -4.00 21.01
C PHE A 76 1.86 -2.57 20.95
N LYS A 77 1.43 -2.16 19.77
CA LYS A 77 0.63 -0.96 19.56
C LYS A 77 -0.41 -1.20 18.50
N VAL A 78 -1.61 -0.71 18.78
CA VAL A 78 -2.74 -0.74 17.86
C VAL A 78 -3.07 0.69 17.49
N THR A 79 -3.25 0.92 16.19
CA THR A 79 -3.73 2.20 15.66
C THR A 79 -4.94 1.95 14.79
N PHE A 80 -5.87 2.88 14.86
CA PHE A 80 -7.10 2.87 14.08
C PHE A 80 -7.19 4.17 13.30
N GLY A 81 -7.61 4.07 12.04
CA GLY A 81 -7.88 5.21 11.18
C GLY A 81 -9.24 5.08 10.54
N LEU A 82 -10.03 6.15 10.60
CA LEU A 82 -11.27 6.29 9.85
C LEU A 82 -11.20 7.56 9.02
N GLN A 83 -11.45 7.40 7.73
CA GLN A 83 -11.58 8.48 6.78
C GLN A 83 -12.93 8.36 6.10
N ILE A 84 -13.71 9.44 6.21
CA ILE A 84 -15.03 9.55 5.61
C ILE A 84 -14.99 10.76 4.68
N GLN A 85 -15.33 10.54 3.42
CA GLN A 85 -15.47 11.60 2.43
C GLN A 85 -16.94 11.70 2.02
N LEU A 86 -17.49 12.89 2.21
CA LEU A 86 -18.86 13.23 1.88
C LEU A 86 -18.86 14.07 0.60
N ALA A 87 -19.31 13.46 -0.49
CA ALA A 87 -19.53 14.10 -1.79
C ALA A 87 -20.90 13.66 -2.34
N TYR A 88 -21.12 13.65 -3.66
CA TYR A 88 -22.33 13.08 -4.29
C TYR A 88 -22.56 11.59 -3.97
N LYS A 89 -21.49 10.89 -3.54
CA LYS A 89 -21.50 9.53 -2.97
C LYS A 89 -20.67 9.53 -1.69
N VAL A 90 -21.07 8.71 -0.71
CA VAL A 90 -20.31 8.49 0.52
C VAL A 90 -19.15 7.55 0.18
N ARG A 91 -17.93 8.06 0.36
CA ARG A 91 -16.68 7.31 0.21
C ARG A 91 -16.12 7.07 1.61
N PHE A 92 -15.80 5.82 1.93
CA PHE A 92 -15.28 5.45 3.25
C PHE A 92 -13.98 4.68 3.12
N LYS A 93 -13.15 4.85 4.14
CA LYS A 93 -11.95 4.07 4.36
C LYS A 93 -11.72 3.88 5.85
N ALA A 94 -11.72 2.62 6.28
CA ALA A 94 -11.40 2.23 7.65
C ALA A 94 -10.12 1.39 7.64
N ASN A 95 -9.23 1.62 8.59
CA ASN A 95 -8.02 0.83 8.74
C ASN A 95 -7.75 0.47 10.21
N LEU A 96 -7.22 -0.72 10.41
CA LEU A 96 -6.72 -1.24 11.67
C LEU A 96 -5.28 -1.69 11.45
N ASN A 97 -4.36 -1.19 12.26
CA ASN A 97 -2.95 -1.54 12.19
C ASN A 97 -2.46 -1.98 13.56
N ILE A 98 -1.97 -3.20 13.64
CA ILE A 98 -1.42 -3.81 14.85
C ILE A 98 0.07 -4.02 14.61
N GLY A 99 0.92 -3.59 15.54
CA GLY A 99 2.36 -3.71 15.42
C GLY A 99 2.99 -4.19 16.71
N TYR A 100 4.07 -4.95 16.59
CA TYR A 100 4.96 -5.31 17.68
C TYR A 100 6.36 -4.81 17.36
N GLY A 101 6.88 -3.92 18.20
CA GLY A 101 8.22 -3.37 18.06
C GLY A 101 9.16 -3.90 19.12
N GLN A 102 10.44 -3.96 18.80
CA GLN A 102 11.52 -4.25 19.72
C GLN A 102 12.74 -3.39 19.38
N ARG A 103 13.37 -2.79 20.39
CA ARG A 103 14.54 -1.93 20.24
C ARG A 103 15.67 -2.36 21.17
N TYR A 104 16.86 -2.44 20.60
CA TYR A 104 18.12 -2.69 21.29
C TYR A 104 19.18 -1.68 20.82
N GLY A 105 19.33 -0.59 21.58
CA GLY A 105 20.28 0.49 21.29
C GLY A 105 20.03 1.11 19.91
N ASN A 106 20.97 0.87 18.99
CA ASN A 106 21.00 1.36 17.61
C ASN A 106 20.27 0.46 16.62
N PHE A 107 19.62 -0.60 17.11
CA PHE A 107 18.83 -1.53 16.30
C PHE A 107 17.38 -1.54 16.76
N ALA A 108 16.45 -1.61 15.82
CA ALA A 108 15.06 -1.91 16.07
C ALA A 108 14.52 -2.91 15.05
N ALA A 109 13.54 -3.71 15.46
CA ALA A 109 12.79 -4.60 14.61
C ALA A 109 11.30 -4.39 14.87
N ASN A 110 10.50 -4.55 13.82
CA ASN A 110 9.06 -4.40 13.92
C ASN A 110 8.35 -5.40 13.00
N THR A 111 7.31 -6.04 13.52
CA THR A 111 6.34 -6.79 12.74
C THR A 111 4.97 -6.16 12.88
N SER A 112 4.25 -5.99 11.77
CA SER A 112 2.94 -5.37 11.79
C SER A 112 1.95 -6.07 10.87
N PHE A 113 0.68 -5.96 11.22
CA PHE A 113 -0.46 -6.47 10.50
C PHE A 113 -1.43 -5.33 10.25
N HIS A 114 -1.85 -5.16 9.02
CA HIS A 114 -2.69 -4.06 8.56
C HIS A 114 -3.91 -4.62 7.85
N VAL A 115 -5.07 -4.10 8.21
CA VAL A 115 -6.32 -4.36 7.49
C VAL A 115 -6.90 -3.02 7.09
N SER A 116 -7.21 -2.84 5.82
CA SER A 116 -7.88 -1.64 5.31
C SER A 116 -9.08 -2.03 4.48
N ALA A 117 -10.22 -1.42 4.75
CA ALA A 117 -11.46 -1.62 4.01
C ALA A 117 -11.90 -0.28 3.43
N TYR A 118 -12.12 -0.22 2.11
CA TYR A 118 -12.42 1.03 1.43
C TYR A 118 -13.21 0.80 0.14
N ASN A 119 -14.04 1.77 -0.24
CA ASN A 119 -14.87 1.71 -1.46
C ASN A 119 -14.47 2.77 -2.50
N SER A 120 -13.30 3.40 -2.33
CA SER A 120 -12.74 4.36 -3.26
C SER A 120 -11.21 4.46 -3.12
N GLY A 121 -10.56 5.02 -4.14
CA GLY A 121 -9.11 5.18 -4.19
C GLY A 121 -8.42 4.10 -5.02
N LEU A 122 -7.14 3.88 -4.74
CA LEU A 122 -6.32 2.83 -5.34
C LEU A 122 -6.86 1.44 -4.97
N GLY A 123 -6.79 0.48 -5.89
CA GLY A 123 -7.28 -0.89 -5.66
C GLY A 123 -8.79 -1.06 -5.79
N VAL A 124 -9.56 -0.01 -6.05
CA VAL A 124 -10.99 -0.07 -6.39
C VAL A 124 -11.18 0.15 -7.88
N ASP A 125 -12.05 -0.64 -8.51
CA ASP A 125 -12.47 -0.45 -9.92
C ASP A 125 -13.04 0.98 -10.11
N VAL A 126 -12.79 1.59 -11.27
CA VAL A 126 -13.29 2.94 -11.61
C VAL A 126 -14.82 3.03 -11.57
N ASP A 127 -15.51 1.97 -11.99
CA ASP A 127 -16.96 2.00 -12.18
C ASP A 127 -17.76 1.35 -11.04
N LYS A 128 -17.08 0.78 -10.03
CA LYS A 128 -17.73 0.11 -8.90
C LYS A 128 -17.43 0.81 -7.58
N SER A 129 -18.43 0.83 -6.71
CA SER A 129 -18.32 1.28 -5.31
C SER A 129 -18.34 0.12 -4.33
N ASN A 130 -18.01 -1.09 -4.78
CA ASN A 130 -17.93 -2.25 -3.91
C ASN A 130 -16.77 -2.04 -2.92
N MET A 131 -16.93 -2.58 -1.71
CA MET A 131 -15.87 -2.53 -0.74
C MET A 131 -14.72 -3.44 -1.18
N VAL A 132 -13.50 -2.92 -1.03
CA VAL A 132 -12.25 -3.62 -1.24
C VAL A 132 -11.54 -3.74 0.09
N VAL A 133 -10.93 -4.90 0.32
CA VAL A 133 -10.16 -5.18 1.53
C VAL A 133 -8.71 -5.43 1.15
N ASP A 134 -7.81 -4.67 1.79
CA ASP A 134 -6.38 -4.94 1.83
C ASP A 134 -6.00 -5.58 3.16
N VAL A 135 -5.23 -6.65 3.10
CA VAL A 135 -4.60 -7.29 4.25
C VAL A 135 -3.11 -7.35 4.01
N THR A 136 -2.32 -6.74 4.89
CA THR A 136 -0.87 -6.68 4.77
C THR A 136 -0.19 -7.13 6.04
N ALA A 137 0.68 -8.12 5.94
CA ALA A 137 1.65 -8.47 6.97
C ALA A 137 3.01 -7.89 6.58
N ALA A 138 3.67 -7.16 7.49
CA ALA A 138 4.96 -6.54 7.25
C ALA A 138 5.95 -6.90 8.35
N ALA A 139 7.23 -7.02 7.99
CA ALA A 139 8.34 -7.19 8.91
C ALA A 139 9.50 -6.30 8.45
N ASN A 140 10.10 -5.55 9.37
CA ASN A 140 11.21 -4.68 9.06
C ASN A 140 12.22 -4.56 10.20
N VAL A 141 13.44 -4.20 9.82
CA VAL A 141 14.54 -3.87 10.71
C VAL A 141 15.01 -2.44 10.42
N ILE A 142 15.42 -1.75 11.47
CA ILE A 142 15.91 -0.39 11.44
C ILE A 142 17.26 -0.38 12.14
N VAL A 143 18.26 0.20 11.49
CA VAL A 143 19.57 0.48 12.08
C VAL A 143 19.74 1.98 12.09
N GLY A 144 20.03 2.56 13.23
CA GLY A 144 20.11 4.01 13.36
C GLY A 144 20.80 4.49 14.62
N GLY A 145 20.92 5.80 14.73
CA GLY A 145 21.52 6.49 15.86
C GLY A 145 20.82 7.81 16.16
N GLY A 146 21.12 8.36 17.33
CA GLY A 146 20.50 9.58 17.82
C GLY A 146 19.05 9.38 18.27
N HIS A 147 18.45 10.48 18.75
CA HIS A 147 17.07 10.52 19.19
C HIS A 147 16.40 11.73 18.55
N GLY A 148 15.48 11.47 17.62
CA GLY A 148 14.74 12.50 16.90
C GLY A 148 13.25 12.46 17.23
N THR A 149 12.53 13.51 16.83
CA THR A 149 11.06 13.51 16.88
C THR A 149 10.52 12.29 16.15
N PRO A 150 9.60 11.50 16.72
CA PRO A 150 9.02 10.34 16.05
C PRO A 150 8.40 10.74 14.70
N LEU A 151 8.81 10.07 13.61
CA LEU A 151 8.24 10.28 12.28
C LEU A 151 7.48 9.04 11.82
N GLN A 152 6.34 9.28 11.18
CA GLN A 152 5.53 8.22 10.59
C GLN A 152 6.26 7.59 9.42
N SER A 153 6.02 6.30 9.24
CA SER A 153 6.40 5.57 8.05
C SER A 153 5.31 4.58 7.69
N TYR A 154 5.31 4.12 6.45
CA TYR A 154 4.24 3.30 5.91
C TYR A 154 4.81 1.97 5.44
N SER A 155 4.07 0.89 5.65
CA SER A 155 4.47 -0.42 5.14
C SER A 155 4.16 -0.53 3.65
N LEU A 156 2.91 -0.24 3.29
CA LEU A 156 2.36 -0.39 1.94
C LEU A 156 2.00 0.94 1.31
N ASN A 157 1.14 1.71 1.98
CA ASN A 157 0.61 2.97 1.50
C ASN A 157 0.27 3.88 2.69
N TYR A 158 -0.20 5.10 2.44
CA TYR A 158 -0.42 6.11 3.49
C TYR A 158 -1.54 5.74 4.49
N ASN A 159 -2.23 4.63 4.24
CA ASN A 159 -3.30 4.04 5.07
C ASN A 159 -2.83 2.81 5.83
N SER A 160 -1.59 2.37 5.62
CA SER A 160 -0.94 1.31 6.37
C SER A 160 0.22 1.90 7.19
N PRO A 161 -0.05 2.85 8.12
CA PRO A 161 0.97 3.41 8.97
C PRO A 161 1.56 2.28 9.81
N ILE A 162 2.88 2.17 9.79
CA ILE A 162 3.60 1.29 10.71
C ILE A 162 3.33 1.81 12.12
N PRO A 163 2.72 1.00 13.02
CA PRO A 163 2.28 1.51 14.32
C PRO A 163 3.42 2.04 15.19
N MET A 164 4.59 1.38 15.12
CA MET A 164 5.80 1.81 15.83
C MET A 164 6.51 2.91 15.04
N LEU A 165 6.64 4.09 15.67
CA LEU A 165 7.26 5.23 15.01
C LEU A 165 8.78 5.09 15.02
N ASN A 166 9.41 5.62 13.98
CA ASN A 166 10.86 5.70 13.96
C ASN A 166 11.30 6.92 14.76
N ASN A 167 12.03 6.72 15.86
CA ASN A 167 12.57 7.78 16.71
C ASN A 167 14.10 7.88 16.68
N PHE A 168 14.76 7.15 15.79
CA PHE A 168 16.16 7.44 15.46
C PHE A 168 16.24 8.78 14.74
N GLU A 169 17.29 9.56 14.98
CA GLU A 169 17.52 10.82 14.25
C GLU A 169 18.03 10.52 12.84
N ASN A 170 18.98 9.57 12.74
CA ASN A 170 19.51 9.08 11.47
C ASN A 170 19.34 7.56 11.43
N SER A 171 18.76 7.03 10.36
CA SER A 171 18.54 5.58 10.28
C SER A 171 18.37 5.09 8.86
N PHE A 172 18.63 3.80 8.67
CA PHE A 172 18.23 3.03 7.51
C PHE A 172 17.24 1.94 7.93
N ARG A 173 16.24 1.70 7.08
CA ARG A 173 15.24 0.66 7.26
C ARG A 173 15.21 -0.26 6.05
N TYR A 174 15.04 -1.54 6.33
CA TYR A 174 14.73 -2.54 5.33
C TYR A 174 13.66 -3.50 5.83
N GLY A 175 12.74 -3.91 4.96
CA GLY A 175 11.67 -4.82 5.31
C GLY A 175 11.10 -5.56 4.11
N GLN A 176 10.21 -6.51 4.42
CA GLN A 176 9.38 -7.22 3.46
C GLN A 176 7.95 -7.20 3.95
N LEU A 177 7.03 -7.25 3.01
CA LEU A 177 5.60 -7.34 3.27
C LEU A 177 4.92 -8.31 2.32
N PHE A 178 3.81 -8.86 2.80
CA PHE A 178 2.91 -9.73 2.07
C PHE A 178 1.53 -9.09 2.09
N THR A 179 1.03 -8.76 0.91
CA THR A 179 -0.23 -8.05 0.72
C THR A 179 -1.22 -8.94 -0.02
N TRP A 180 -2.47 -8.98 0.44
CA TRP A 180 -3.60 -9.50 -0.29
C TRP A 180 -4.59 -8.35 -0.51
N ASN A 181 -5.02 -8.17 -1.76
CA ASN A 181 -6.06 -7.21 -2.13
C ASN A 181 -7.26 -7.99 -2.69
N SER A 182 -8.45 -7.68 -2.20
CA SER A 182 -9.66 -8.43 -2.56
C SER A 182 -10.10 -8.21 -4.01
N ALA A 183 -9.80 -7.04 -4.60
CA ALA A 183 -10.16 -6.70 -5.99
C ALA A 183 -9.35 -7.48 -7.02
N LEU A 184 -8.11 -7.87 -6.72
CA LEU A 184 -7.31 -8.71 -7.64
C LEU A 184 -7.80 -10.16 -7.73
N HIS A 185 -8.62 -10.59 -6.78
CA HIS A 185 -8.85 -12.01 -6.51
C HIS A 185 -10.31 -12.39 -6.31
N ASP A 186 -11.24 -11.56 -6.79
CA ASP A 186 -12.70 -11.77 -6.68
C ASP A 186 -13.13 -12.11 -5.25
N ASN A 187 -12.55 -11.42 -4.25
CA ASN A 187 -12.78 -11.64 -2.83
C ASN A 187 -12.42 -13.05 -2.30
N GLN A 188 -11.67 -13.85 -3.07
CA GLN A 188 -11.20 -15.16 -2.64
C GLN A 188 -9.79 -15.08 -2.06
N PHE A 189 -9.71 -15.15 -0.73
CA PHE A 189 -8.44 -15.23 -0.02
C PHE A 189 -7.72 -16.55 -0.31
N SER A 190 -6.44 -16.47 -0.63
CA SER A 190 -5.55 -17.62 -0.66
C SER A 190 -4.09 -17.20 -0.51
N LEU A 191 -3.27 -18.06 0.12
CA LEU A 191 -1.87 -17.76 0.39
C LEU A 191 -0.99 -17.71 -0.86
N ASP A 192 -1.36 -18.43 -1.92
CA ASP A 192 -0.70 -18.38 -3.23
C ASP A 192 -0.99 -17.07 -3.99
N LYS A 193 -2.00 -16.32 -3.54
CA LYS A 193 -2.40 -15.01 -4.08
C LYS A 193 -1.81 -13.85 -3.28
N LEU A 194 -0.89 -14.11 -2.35
CA LEU A 194 -0.17 -13.05 -1.66
C LEU A 194 0.86 -12.40 -2.59
N GLN A 195 0.75 -11.11 -2.74
CA GLN A 195 1.79 -10.28 -3.33
C GLN A 195 2.91 -10.10 -2.33
N ARG A 196 4.16 -10.24 -2.77
CA ARG A 196 5.32 -9.89 -1.97
C ARG A 196 5.82 -8.53 -2.41
N GLU A 197 6.14 -7.68 -1.44
CA GLU A 197 6.77 -6.39 -1.67
C GLU A 197 7.97 -6.22 -0.72
N GLY A 198 8.95 -5.45 -1.18
CA GLY A 198 10.09 -5.02 -0.38
C GLY A 198 9.87 -3.59 0.07
N MET A 199 10.39 -3.24 1.24
CA MET A 199 10.38 -1.88 1.77
C MET A 199 11.81 -1.45 2.09
N ILE A 200 12.15 -0.23 1.70
CA ILE A 200 13.35 0.47 2.16
C ILE A 200 12.97 1.85 2.70
N GLY A 201 13.77 2.35 3.62
CA GLY A 201 13.64 3.73 4.06
C GLY A 201 14.93 4.26 4.62
N PHE A 202 15.06 5.58 4.64
CA PHE A 202 16.14 6.24 5.34
C PHE A 202 15.62 7.51 5.99
N ARG A 203 16.26 7.88 7.10
CA ARG A 203 15.96 9.09 7.83
C ARG A 203 17.23 9.87 8.05
N LEU A 204 17.16 11.17 7.80
CA LEU A 204 18.21 12.14 8.11
C LEU A 204 17.57 13.32 8.86
N GLY A 205 17.80 13.38 10.17
CA GLY A 205 17.21 14.38 11.06
C GLY A 205 15.68 14.37 11.03
N ASN A 206 15.09 15.43 10.47
CA ASN A 206 13.64 15.63 10.39
C ASN A 206 13.03 15.24 9.04
N VAL A 207 13.76 14.50 8.20
CA VAL A 207 13.27 13.99 6.92
C VAL A 207 13.34 12.48 6.94
N ASN A 208 12.20 11.82 6.74
CA ASN A 208 12.09 10.36 6.60
C ASN A 208 11.57 10.03 5.20
N VAL A 209 12.34 9.24 4.46
CA VAL A 209 11.94 8.70 3.16
C VAL A 209 11.62 7.23 3.32
N SER A 210 10.49 6.79 2.79
CA SER A 210 10.09 5.38 2.76
C SER A 210 9.61 5.04 1.37
N SER A 211 9.97 3.86 0.89
CA SER A 211 9.50 3.34 -0.38
C SER A 211 9.25 1.85 -0.30
N ASN A 212 8.22 1.41 -1.00
CA ASN A 212 7.89 0.01 -1.22
C ASN A 212 7.83 -0.28 -2.72
N ASN A 213 8.10 -1.52 -3.09
CA ASN A 213 7.99 -2.01 -4.46
C ASN A 213 7.62 -3.50 -4.42
N ASP A 214 6.84 -3.96 -5.37
CA ASP A 214 6.63 -5.38 -5.58
C ASP A 214 7.98 -6.10 -5.83
N THR A 215 8.11 -7.34 -5.37
CA THR A 215 9.42 -8.02 -5.41
C THR A 215 9.30 -9.54 -5.47
N LYS A 216 10.12 -10.18 -6.33
CA LYS A 216 10.41 -11.62 -6.17
C LYS A 216 11.46 -11.86 -5.08
N ARG A 217 12.37 -10.91 -4.86
CA ARG A 217 13.50 -11.04 -3.93
C ARG A 217 14.01 -9.68 -3.46
N ALA A 218 14.06 -9.51 -2.15
CA ALA A 218 14.52 -8.28 -1.50
C ALA A 218 13.65 -7.07 -1.90
N TYR A 219 14.24 -5.97 -2.39
CA TYR A 219 13.49 -4.75 -2.75
C TYR A 219 13.31 -4.57 -4.27
N PHE A 220 13.99 -5.37 -5.09
CA PHE A 220 14.01 -5.15 -6.53
C PHE A 220 12.86 -5.90 -7.21
N GLY A 221 11.95 -5.14 -7.82
CA GLY A 221 10.92 -5.50 -8.81
C GLY A 221 10.52 -6.98 -8.93
N ASP A 222 9.26 -7.28 -8.63
CA ASP A 222 8.64 -8.48 -9.19
C ASP A 222 8.36 -8.17 -10.66
N LYS A 223 8.57 -9.13 -11.54
CA LYS A 223 8.13 -8.96 -12.93
C LYS A 223 6.60 -8.95 -13.05
N GLY A 224 5.90 -9.19 -11.94
CA GLY A 224 4.47 -9.37 -11.87
C GLY A 224 3.67 -8.07 -11.86
N ASP A 225 4.28 -6.93 -11.46
CA ASP A 225 3.71 -5.58 -11.46
C ASP A 225 2.18 -5.58 -11.29
N ARG A 226 1.70 -6.15 -10.18
CA ARG A 226 0.26 -6.34 -9.90
C ARG A 226 -0.03 -5.95 -8.48
N GLY A 227 -1.21 -5.38 -8.25
CA GLY A 227 -1.58 -4.82 -6.97
C GLY A 227 -0.75 -3.58 -6.68
N TRP A 228 -0.10 -3.53 -5.53
CA TRP A 228 0.71 -2.39 -5.12
C TRP A 228 2.09 -2.46 -5.77
N THR A 229 2.27 -1.74 -6.89
CA THR A 229 3.48 -1.84 -7.73
C THR A 229 4.64 -1.03 -7.21
N GLY A 230 4.36 0.13 -6.62
CA GLY A 230 5.39 1.00 -6.10
C GLY A 230 4.83 2.15 -5.31
N GLY A 231 5.58 2.57 -4.30
CA GLY A 231 5.25 3.73 -3.50
C GLY A 231 6.49 4.43 -2.99
N ILE A 232 6.44 5.75 -2.88
CA ILE A 232 7.44 6.56 -2.20
C ILE A 232 6.75 7.63 -1.37
N SER A 233 7.27 7.88 -0.17
CA SER A 233 6.80 8.93 0.74
C SER A 233 7.99 9.65 1.35
N ILE A 234 7.86 10.96 1.49
CA ILE A 234 8.79 11.84 2.17
C ILE A 234 8.01 12.53 3.27
N VAL A 235 8.38 12.23 4.51
CA VAL A 235 7.70 12.69 5.72
C VAL A 235 8.61 13.64 6.49
N THR A 236 8.06 14.80 6.84
CA THR A 236 8.64 15.76 7.78
C THR A 236 7.65 15.98 8.94
N PRO A 237 8.06 16.66 10.03
CA PRO A 237 7.13 16.99 11.12
C PRO A 237 5.88 17.76 10.69
N LEU A 238 5.94 18.51 9.59
CA LEU A 238 4.84 19.40 9.16
C LEU A 238 4.11 18.88 7.93
N ILE A 239 4.85 18.31 6.99
CA ILE A 239 4.37 17.96 5.66
C ILE A 239 4.83 16.56 5.31
N GLU A 240 3.95 15.83 4.64
CA GLU A 240 4.22 14.58 3.97
C GLU A 240 3.84 14.72 2.50
N VAL A 241 4.69 14.21 1.61
CA VAL A 241 4.40 14.09 0.19
C VAL A 241 4.65 12.66 -0.24
N GLY A 242 3.83 12.13 -1.13
CA GLY A 242 4.06 10.79 -1.62
C GLY A 242 3.40 10.48 -2.95
N PHE A 243 3.85 9.38 -3.52
CA PHE A 243 3.34 8.77 -4.72
C PHE A 243 3.09 7.29 -4.43
N GLN A 244 1.96 6.77 -4.87
CA GLN A 244 1.59 5.35 -4.74
C GLN A 244 0.94 4.91 -6.04
N ASP A 245 1.22 3.68 -6.44
CA ASP A 245 0.68 3.10 -7.65
C ASP A 245 0.05 1.74 -7.37
N PHE A 246 -1.07 1.50 -8.04
CA PHE A 246 -1.77 0.23 -8.04
C PHE A 246 -2.06 -0.18 -9.48
N SER A 247 -1.71 -1.40 -9.86
CA SER A 247 -2.04 -1.98 -11.15
C SER A 247 -2.89 -3.24 -11.00
N GLY A 248 -3.76 -3.49 -11.98
CA GLY A 248 -4.34 -4.82 -12.15
C GLY A 248 -3.28 -5.82 -12.63
N ASP A 249 -3.57 -7.12 -12.46
CA ASP A 249 -2.72 -8.18 -13.04
C ASP A 249 -2.68 -8.08 -14.58
N TYR A 250 -1.74 -8.77 -15.22
CA TYR A 250 -1.61 -8.81 -16.68
C TYR A 250 -1.53 -10.24 -17.21
N GLN A 251 -1.80 -10.40 -18.50
CA GLN A 251 -1.85 -11.69 -19.17
C GLN A 251 -0.45 -12.22 -19.48
N GLN A 252 0.20 -12.85 -18.50
CA GLN A 252 1.55 -13.42 -18.64
C GLN A 252 1.74 -14.35 -19.85
N LYS A 253 0.67 -14.98 -20.34
CA LYS A 253 0.69 -15.87 -21.51
C LYS A 253 0.50 -15.15 -22.85
N ALA A 254 0.34 -13.83 -22.89
CA ALA A 254 0.27 -13.09 -24.13
C ALA A 254 1.58 -13.24 -24.94
N ILE A 255 1.47 -13.14 -26.27
CA ILE A 255 2.60 -13.42 -27.17
C ILE A 255 3.77 -12.45 -26.90
N GLU A 256 3.47 -11.18 -26.65
CA GLU A 256 4.49 -10.16 -26.41
C GLU A 256 5.18 -10.34 -25.05
N GLU A 257 4.43 -10.74 -24.02
CA GLU A 257 4.95 -11.05 -22.68
C GLU A 257 5.93 -12.23 -22.72
N ARG A 258 5.56 -13.30 -23.43
CA ARG A 258 6.43 -14.47 -23.64
C ARG A 258 7.71 -14.11 -24.38
N LYS A 259 7.60 -13.31 -25.45
CA LYS A 259 8.77 -12.83 -26.20
C LYS A 259 9.73 -12.01 -25.33
N LYS A 260 9.20 -11.12 -24.48
CA LYS A 260 10.02 -10.36 -23.52
C LYS A 260 10.74 -11.31 -22.56
N GLU A 261 10.04 -12.29 -22.00
CA GLU A 261 10.62 -13.27 -21.07
C GLU A 261 11.74 -14.11 -21.73
N GLU A 262 11.55 -14.52 -22.97
CA GLU A 262 12.57 -15.22 -23.77
C GLU A 262 13.84 -14.39 -23.93
N ILE A 263 13.71 -13.12 -24.35
CA ILE A 263 14.84 -12.19 -24.49
C ILE A 263 15.57 -11.98 -23.16
N ASP A 264 14.82 -11.76 -22.06
CA ASP A 264 15.39 -11.58 -20.72
C ASP A 264 16.19 -12.82 -20.27
N ASN A 265 15.68 -14.01 -20.55
CA ASN A 265 16.34 -15.27 -20.20
C ASN A 265 17.59 -15.51 -21.06
N GLU A 266 17.57 -15.12 -22.33
CA GLU A 266 18.74 -15.17 -23.21
C GLU A 266 19.84 -14.23 -22.72
N ILE A 267 19.50 -12.97 -22.37
CA ILE A 267 20.45 -12.01 -21.79
C ILE A 267 21.10 -12.57 -20.52
N LYS A 268 20.31 -13.15 -19.61
CA LYS A 268 20.83 -13.78 -18.37
C LYS A 268 21.78 -14.93 -18.68
N THR A 269 21.45 -15.75 -19.68
CA THR A 269 22.25 -16.90 -20.10
C THR A 269 23.59 -16.47 -20.68
N ILE A 270 23.59 -15.45 -21.55
CA ILE A 270 24.82 -14.88 -22.13
C ILE A 270 25.71 -14.26 -21.04
N LYS A 271 25.12 -13.50 -20.09
CA LYS A 271 25.86 -12.89 -18.97
C LYS A 271 26.59 -13.93 -18.12
N ARG A 272 25.96 -15.09 -17.90
CA ARG A 272 26.49 -16.17 -17.05
C ARG A 272 27.42 -17.15 -17.77
N ASN A 273 27.46 -17.15 -19.10
CA ASN A 273 28.26 -18.11 -19.86
C ASN A 273 29.76 -17.80 -19.76
N PRO A 274 30.60 -18.62 -19.10
CA PRO A 274 32.02 -18.33 -18.93
C PRO A 274 32.82 -18.47 -20.24
N ASN A 275 32.30 -19.23 -21.22
CA ASN A 275 33.00 -19.57 -22.46
C ASN A 275 32.88 -18.50 -23.55
N LEU A 276 32.08 -17.46 -23.33
CA LEU A 276 31.90 -16.34 -24.26
C LEU A 276 32.88 -15.22 -23.92
N GLU A 277 33.61 -14.76 -24.92
CA GLU A 277 34.49 -13.59 -24.82
C GLU A 277 33.71 -12.33 -24.45
N LYS A 278 34.34 -11.43 -23.69
CA LYS A 278 33.70 -10.24 -23.13
C LYS A 278 33.10 -9.31 -24.19
N GLU A 279 33.81 -9.09 -25.30
CA GLU A 279 33.32 -8.22 -26.38
C GLU A 279 32.14 -8.85 -27.13
N ILE A 280 32.20 -10.16 -27.41
CA ILE A 280 31.09 -10.90 -28.02
C ILE A 280 29.85 -10.88 -27.10
N LYS A 281 30.03 -11.03 -25.78
CA LYS A 281 28.92 -10.87 -24.81
C LYS A 281 28.28 -9.51 -24.92
N LYS A 282 29.09 -8.46 -24.95
CA LYS A 282 28.63 -7.08 -24.99
C LYS A 282 27.83 -6.80 -26.25
N GLU A 283 28.31 -7.26 -27.41
CA GLU A 283 27.60 -7.11 -28.69
C GLU A 283 26.25 -7.84 -28.70
N LYS A 284 26.23 -9.12 -28.30
CA LYS A 284 24.99 -9.90 -28.25
C LYS A 284 23.96 -9.31 -27.27
N ILE A 285 24.41 -8.93 -26.07
CA ILE A 285 23.54 -8.29 -25.07
C ILE A 285 22.99 -6.97 -25.61
N LYS A 286 23.82 -6.14 -26.25
CA LYS A 286 23.38 -4.86 -26.82
C LYS A 286 22.27 -5.07 -27.85
N LYS A 287 22.40 -6.06 -28.74
CA LYS A 287 21.36 -6.38 -29.73
C LYS A 287 20.05 -6.81 -29.08
N LEU A 288 20.12 -7.73 -28.11
CA LEU A 288 18.93 -8.18 -27.36
C LEU A 288 18.29 -7.03 -26.57
N GLU A 289 19.08 -6.12 -26.03
CA GLU A 289 18.59 -4.91 -25.34
C GLU A 289 17.92 -3.91 -26.29
N GLU A 290 18.35 -3.81 -27.54
CA GLU A 290 17.69 -3.02 -28.58
C GLU A 290 16.36 -3.66 -29.01
N ASP A 291 16.32 -4.98 -29.14
CA ASP A 291 15.10 -5.72 -29.46
C ASP A 291 14.08 -5.64 -28.32
N LEU A 292 14.53 -5.74 -27.07
CA LEU A 292 13.70 -5.49 -25.88
C LEU A 292 13.11 -4.08 -25.91
N LYS A 293 13.94 -3.06 -26.18
CA LYS A 293 13.46 -1.67 -26.29
C LYS A 293 12.40 -1.52 -27.39
N LYS A 294 12.61 -2.09 -28.58
CA LYS A 294 11.60 -2.04 -29.67
C LYS A 294 10.30 -2.75 -29.27
N LEU A 295 10.40 -3.83 -28.50
CA LEU A 295 9.25 -4.56 -28.01
C LEU A 295 8.45 -3.76 -26.98
N THR A 296 9.11 -3.04 -26.06
CA THR A 296 8.45 -2.48 -24.86
C THR A 296 8.25 -0.97 -24.85
N TYR A 297 9.10 -0.17 -25.53
CA TYR A 297 9.25 1.27 -25.30
C TYR A 297 7.95 2.09 -25.28
N ASP A 298 7.05 1.83 -26.23
CA ASP A 298 5.74 2.49 -26.30
C ASP A 298 4.56 1.52 -26.14
N LYS A 299 4.81 0.30 -25.66
CA LYS A 299 3.78 -0.73 -25.48
C LYS A 299 3.35 -0.85 -24.02
N TYR A 300 2.16 -1.42 -23.86
CA TYR A 300 1.55 -1.70 -22.57
C TYR A 300 1.45 -3.20 -22.33
N HIS A 301 1.39 -3.59 -21.07
CA HIS A 301 1.06 -4.94 -20.67
C HIS A 301 -0.32 -5.33 -21.21
N ASN A 302 -0.45 -6.60 -21.60
CA ASN A 302 -1.72 -7.11 -22.09
C ASN A 302 -2.68 -7.34 -20.91
N GLN A 303 -3.73 -6.53 -20.80
CA GLN A 303 -4.69 -6.58 -19.70
C GLN A 303 -6.13 -6.68 -20.22
N THR A 304 -6.99 -7.38 -19.46
CA THR A 304 -8.44 -7.34 -19.66
C THR A 304 -9.00 -5.97 -19.25
N THR A 305 -10.21 -5.63 -19.70
CA THR A 305 -10.89 -4.38 -19.28
C THR A 305 -10.97 -4.25 -17.75
N TYR A 306 -11.31 -5.34 -17.05
CA TYR A 306 -11.36 -5.33 -15.58
C TYR A 306 -9.99 -5.02 -14.96
N GLN A 307 -8.92 -5.62 -15.46
CA GLN A 307 -7.57 -5.38 -14.96
C GLN A 307 -7.12 -3.93 -15.20
N LYS A 308 -7.41 -3.38 -16.39
CA LYS A 308 -7.09 -1.98 -16.71
C LYS A 308 -7.83 -1.00 -15.80
N ASN A 309 -9.07 -1.29 -15.45
CA ASN A 309 -9.85 -0.45 -14.54
C ASN A 309 -9.30 -0.37 -13.12
N LEU A 310 -8.39 -1.28 -12.73
CA LEU A 310 -7.70 -1.21 -11.43
C LEU A 310 -6.46 -0.30 -11.47
N ASN A 311 -5.93 0.00 -12.66
CA ASN A 311 -4.70 0.79 -12.82
C ASN A 311 -4.95 2.24 -12.40
N LYS A 312 -4.39 2.64 -11.26
CA LYS A 312 -4.50 3.99 -10.71
C LYS A 312 -3.21 4.36 -9.98
N ALA A 313 -2.80 5.61 -10.09
CA ALA A 313 -1.76 6.17 -9.23
C ALA A 313 -2.26 7.39 -8.47
N SER A 314 -1.76 7.54 -7.26
CA SER A 314 -2.02 8.64 -6.34
C SER A 314 -0.75 9.46 -6.18
N THR A 315 -0.86 10.77 -6.31
CA THR A 315 0.14 11.72 -5.81
C THR A 315 -0.54 12.59 -4.75
N TYR A 316 0.01 12.62 -3.55
CA TYR A 316 -0.62 13.30 -2.43
C TYR A 316 0.34 14.20 -1.66
N ILE A 317 -0.26 15.21 -1.05
CA ILE A 317 0.37 16.09 -0.06
C ILE A 317 -0.51 16.05 1.19
N ARG A 318 0.11 15.79 2.33
CA ARG A 318 -0.53 15.70 3.63
C ARG A 318 0.10 16.71 4.58
N PHE A 319 -0.74 17.46 5.28
CA PHE A 319 -0.33 18.36 6.34
C PHE A 319 -0.54 17.67 7.68
N ASN A 320 0.55 17.45 8.41
CA ASN A 320 0.56 16.76 9.69
C ASN A 320 0.19 17.75 10.80
N GLN A 321 -0.92 17.52 11.51
CA GLN A 321 -1.27 18.32 12.69
C GLN A 321 -0.87 17.59 13.97
N GLN A 322 -0.54 18.34 15.02
CA GLN A 322 -0.04 17.80 16.30
C GLN A 322 -1.05 16.92 17.06
N ASN A 323 -2.33 16.98 16.70
CA ASN A 323 -3.42 16.29 17.41
C ASN A 323 -3.86 14.97 16.73
N GLY A 324 -3.06 14.42 15.81
CA GLY A 324 -3.37 13.19 15.07
C GLY A 324 -4.34 13.38 13.90
N TYR A 325 -4.88 14.58 13.71
CA TYR A 325 -5.59 14.96 12.50
C TYR A 325 -4.59 15.28 11.38
N ASN A 326 -4.95 14.92 10.16
CA ASN A 326 -4.19 15.31 8.98
C ASN A 326 -5.16 15.79 7.90
N ALA A 327 -4.71 16.78 7.12
CA ALA A 327 -5.41 17.21 5.92
C ALA A 327 -4.63 16.66 4.72
N THR A 328 -5.28 15.86 3.88
CA THR A 328 -4.66 15.25 2.71
C THR A 328 -5.30 15.80 1.43
N ILE A 329 -4.46 16.28 0.52
CA ILE A 329 -4.83 16.55 -0.87
C ILE A 329 -4.24 15.39 -1.67
N ASP A 330 -5.09 14.55 -2.25
CA ASP A 330 -4.67 13.45 -3.14
C ASP A 330 -5.19 13.72 -4.55
N VAL A 331 -4.37 13.33 -5.51
CA VAL A 331 -4.62 13.47 -6.93
C VAL A 331 -4.46 12.09 -7.54
N ILE A 332 -5.57 11.50 -7.99
CA ILE A 332 -5.56 10.21 -8.69
C ILE A 332 -5.42 10.48 -10.19
N GLY A 333 -4.42 9.88 -10.82
CA GLY A 333 -4.14 10.02 -12.24
C GLY A 333 -3.13 9.01 -12.76
N ALA A 334 -2.35 9.40 -13.77
CA ALA A 334 -1.36 8.54 -14.40
C ALA A 334 -0.16 8.25 -13.48
N ALA A 335 0.35 7.02 -13.52
CA ALA A 335 1.55 6.59 -12.80
C ALA A 335 2.84 7.14 -13.43
N TRP A 336 3.03 8.46 -13.40
CA TRP A 336 4.17 9.12 -14.06
C TRP A 336 5.53 8.56 -13.60
N LEU A 337 5.68 8.27 -12.29
CA LEU A 337 6.92 7.72 -11.74
C LEU A 337 7.14 6.28 -12.19
N GLN A 338 6.14 5.42 -12.06
CA GLN A 338 6.23 4.02 -12.49
C GLN A 338 6.48 3.92 -14.01
N ASN A 339 5.77 4.71 -14.81
CA ASN A 339 6.00 4.77 -16.25
C ASN A 339 7.42 5.20 -16.63
N ALA A 340 8.02 6.12 -15.86
CA ALA A 340 9.42 6.53 -16.08
C ALA A 340 10.41 5.40 -15.74
N ILE A 341 10.14 4.66 -14.66
CA ILE A 341 10.92 3.47 -14.26
C ILE A 341 10.85 2.42 -15.36
N HIS A 342 9.64 2.02 -15.81
CA HIS A 342 9.44 1.00 -16.84
C HIS A 342 10.14 1.36 -18.15
N ARG A 343 10.08 2.63 -18.58
CA ARG A 343 10.85 3.11 -19.75
C ARG A 343 12.36 2.94 -19.57
N THR A 344 12.87 3.19 -18.38
CA THR A 344 14.30 3.09 -18.07
C THR A 344 14.77 1.64 -18.04
N ILE A 345 13.98 0.74 -17.46
CA ILE A 345 14.29 -0.70 -17.39
C ILE A 345 13.86 -1.48 -18.64
N LYS A 346 13.30 -0.79 -19.65
CA LYS A 346 12.83 -1.35 -20.93
C LYS A 346 11.73 -2.40 -20.72
N ASP A 347 10.78 -2.11 -19.86
CA ASP A 347 9.62 -2.94 -19.57
C ASP A 347 8.34 -2.37 -20.20
N PHE A 348 7.32 -3.23 -20.40
CA PHE A 348 5.98 -2.82 -20.77
C PHE A 348 5.39 -1.93 -19.68
N ARG A 349 4.57 -0.97 -20.06
CA ARG A 349 3.91 -0.05 -19.12
C ARG A 349 2.50 -0.54 -18.78
N PHE A 350 1.88 0.04 -17.77
CA PHE A 350 0.45 -0.13 -17.54
C PHE A 350 -0.33 0.99 -18.20
N GLU A 351 -1.48 0.64 -18.77
CA GLU A 351 -2.39 1.61 -19.34
C GLU A 351 -3.30 2.15 -18.23
N TYR A 352 -3.09 3.40 -17.84
CA TYR A 352 -3.93 4.08 -16.86
C TYR A 352 -5.02 4.81 -17.63
N GLU A 353 -6.23 4.25 -17.65
CA GLU A 353 -7.31 4.71 -18.55
C GLU A 353 -7.85 6.13 -18.26
N HIS A 354 -7.27 6.88 -17.32
CA HIS A 354 -7.78 8.19 -16.92
C HIS A 354 -6.67 9.26 -16.92
N ASN A 355 -6.60 10.00 -18.02
CA ASN A 355 -6.07 11.38 -18.06
C ASN A 355 -6.98 12.37 -17.31
N ASN A 356 -8.19 11.93 -16.90
CA ASN A 356 -9.11 12.71 -16.08
C ASN A 356 -8.65 12.61 -14.63
N ILE A 357 -8.07 13.68 -14.13
CA ILE A 357 -7.62 13.77 -12.74
C ILE A 357 -8.87 13.69 -11.84
N GLU A 358 -8.97 12.67 -10.99
CA GLU A 358 -9.92 12.68 -9.88
C GLU A 358 -9.24 13.36 -8.69
N GLY A 359 -9.56 14.64 -8.49
CA GLY A 359 -9.16 15.36 -7.28
C GLY A 359 -10.03 14.97 -6.08
N TRP A 360 -9.49 15.12 -4.87
CA TRP A 360 -10.31 15.11 -3.66
C TRP A 360 -11.44 16.13 -3.75
N GLY A 361 -12.69 15.63 -3.82
CA GLY A 361 -13.89 16.42 -4.08
C GLY A 361 -14.74 15.93 -5.24
N GLY A 362 -14.27 14.92 -6.01
CA GLY A 362 -15.03 14.37 -7.14
C GLY A 362 -15.09 15.29 -8.37
N ILE A 363 -14.25 16.33 -8.39
CA ILE A 363 -14.10 17.22 -9.53
C ILE A 363 -13.16 16.53 -10.52
N LYS A 364 -13.69 16.27 -11.72
CA LYS A 364 -12.90 15.80 -12.87
C LYS A 364 -12.24 17.02 -13.51
N PHE A 365 -10.92 16.99 -13.69
CA PHE A 365 -10.19 17.99 -14.48
C PHE A 365 -9.83 17.48 -15.86
#